data_AF-A0A673GSZ5-F1
#
_entry.id   AF-A0A673GSZ5-F1
#
_cell.length_a   1.000
_cell.length_b   1.000
_cell.length_c   1.000
_cell.angle_alpha   90.00
_cell.angle_beta   90.00
_cell.angle_gamma   90.00
#
_symmetry.space_group_name_H-M   'P 1'
#
loop_
_entity.id
_entity.type
_entity.pdbx_description
1 polymer ?
#
loop_
_entity_poly.entity_id
_entity_poly.type
_entity_poly.pdbx_seq_one_letter_code
_entity_poly.pdbx_strand_id
1 'polypeptide(L)'
;MAAGGEQQQAHRPGAYKQKNKQHKHGKHRTKGEIGRENKGRVAVMALTKKQRREGRKMDRRNKANQLRRNKKDSVLTEKRKLGSRDGPPHLVAVIALHSGVDAGAVTKILRGEGVGGVVHEDQGVTGAKDSFGLVLPRFKQRLIFYRPDTADLHSLLDVAKIADSLVFVLESTEGWDSYGDYCLSCLFTQGLPSHALVCQGVADLAVKKRTESRRALSRLVESFFPEPRFFPVDSEQDATLLLRHLSAQKQRRLGFRSRRSHLLAQRATYIPNTSQDGTGSPATGLGTLSVSGYIRGCPLQVNRLVHITGHGDFQLSQIDAPADPLPITMVGRIIQNILTQKENCLHQTWWPQVLF
;
A
#
# COMPACT_ATOMS: atom_id res chain seq x y z
N MET A 1 40.10 51.44 48.69
CA MET A 1 40.93 52.32 47.83
C MET A 1 41.62 51.45 46.78
N ALA A 2 42.16 52.07 45.73
CA ALA A 2 42.65 51.40 44.52
C ALA A 2 44.18 51.20 44.50
N ALA A 3 44.68 50.70 43.37
CA ALA A 3 46.08 50.39 43.01
C ALA A 3 46.65 49.10 43.66
N GLY A 4 47.49 48.33 42.98
CA GLY A 4 47.97 48.43 41.59
C GLY A 4 48.46 47.07 41.09
N GLY A 5 48.54 46.88 39.77
CA GLY A 5 48.98 45.61 39.19
C GLY A 5 50.48 45.59 38.89
N GLU A 6 51.13 44.45 39.11
CA GLU A 6 52.44 44.13 38.54
C GLU A 6 52.41 42.77 37.83
N GLN A 7 52.92 42.74 36.60
CA GLN A 7 52.96 41.55 35.76
C GLN A 7 54.22 40.74 36.09
N GLN A 8 54.08 39.60 36.77
CA GLN A 8 55.21 38.67 36.91
C GLN A 8 55.49 37.95 35.59
N GLN A 9 56.62 38.32 34.98
CA GLN A 9 57.07 37.80 33.69
C GLN A 9 57.43 36.31 33.79
N ALA A 10 56.85 35.49 32.92
CA ALA A 10 57.18 34.07 32.85
C ALA A 10 58.62 33.87 32.33
N HIS A 11 59.49 33.28 33.15
CA HIS A 11 60.89 33.00 32.80
C HIS A 11 60.99 32.12 31.54
N ARG A 12 61.39 32.70 30.40
CA ARG A 12 61.75 31.96 29.20
C ARG A 12 63.07 31.21 29.44
N PRO A 13 63.13 29.88 29.28
CA PRO A 13 64.38 29.14 29.43
C PRO A 13 65.36 29.49 28.30
N GLY A 14 66.60 29.83 28.66
CA GLY A 14 67.65 30.25 27.73
C GLY A 14 68.17 29.15 26.80
N ALA A 15 68.93 29.57 25.79
CA ALA A 15 69.37 28.75 24.65
C ALA A 15 70.23 27.52 25.00
N TYR A 16 70.82 27.47 26.20
CA TYR A 16 71.69 26.38 26.66
C TYR A 16 70.98 25.35 27.57
N LYS A 17 69.66 25.17 27.43
CA LYS A 17 68.94 24.14 28.19
C LYS A 17 69.27 22.73 27.67
N GLN A 18 70.24 22.07 28.31
CA GLN A 18 70.69 20.71 28.00
C GLN A 18 69.51 19.71 28.05
N LYS A 19 69.03 19.29 26.87
CA LYS A 19 68.13 18.14 26.73
C LYS A 19 68.95 16.86 26.72
N ASN A 20 68.96 16.12 27.82
CA ASN A 20 69.53 14.77 27.84
C ASN A 20 68.84 13.90 26.77
N LYS A 21 69.65 13.20 25.96
CA LYS A 21 69.14 12.33 24.89
C LYS A 21 68.32 11.19 25.49
N GLN A 22 67.11 10.97 24.99
CA GLN A 22 66.37 9.76 25.33
C GLN A 22 67.16 8.54 24.83
N HIS A 23 67.39 7.57 25.70
CA HIS A 23 68.06 6.33 25.31
C HIS A 23 67.20 5.61 24.26
N LYS A 24 67.85 5.08 23.22
CA LYS A 24 67.17 4.20 22.25
C LYS A 24 66.87 2.88 22.93
N HIS A 25 65.67 2.75 23.47
CA HIS A 25 65.06 1.47 23.84
C HIS A 25 64.88 0.65 22.56
N GLY A 26 65.94 -0.05 22.13
CA GLY A 26 65.93 -0.87 20.93
C GLY A 26 64.80 -1.89 21.03
N LYS A 27 64.03 -2.04 19.95
CA LYS A 27 62.93 -3.00 19.89
C LYS A 27 63.54 -4.41 19.98
N HIS A 28 63.58 -4.99 21.17
CA HIS A 28 64.20 -6.30 21.42
C HIS A 28 63.46 -7.39 20.63
N ARG A 29 63.98 -7.71 19.44
CA ARG A 29 63.58 -8.89 18.69
C ARG A 29 64.02 -10.11 19.49
N THR A 30 63.09 -11.02 19.75
CA THR A 30 63.41 -12.19 20.60
C THR A 30 64.33 -13.15 19.84
N LYS A 31 65.20 -13.89 20.55
CA LYS A 31 66.10 -14.89 19.95
C LYS A 31 65.34 -15.93 19.09
N GLY A 32 64.10 -16.24 19.44
CA GLY A 32 63.21 -17.12 18.68
C GLY A 32 62.62 -16.49 17.39
N GLU A 33 62.54 -15.17 17.31
CA GLU A 33 62.09 -14.46 16.10
C GLU A 33 63.19 -14.50 15.03
N ILE A 34 64.41 -14.09 15.39
CA ILE A 34 65.60 -14.17 14.53
C ILE A 34 65.87 -15.62 14.10
N GLY A 35 65.71 -16.58 15.03
CA GLY A 35 65.86 -18.00 14.74
C GLY A 35 64.78 -18.62 13.84
N ARG A 36 63.65 -17.94 13.61
CA ARG A 36 62.63 -18.35 12.62
C ARG A 36 62.92 -17.74 11.25
N GLU A 37 63.32 -16.48 11.23
CA GLU A 37 63.68 -15.72 10.02
C GLU A 37 64.91 -16.35 9.34
N ASN A 38 65.99 -16.62 10.08
CA ASN A 38 67.19 -17.30 9.59
C ASN A 38 66.95 -18.77 9.15
N LYS A 39 65.81 -19.37 9.50
CA LYS A 39 65.42 -20.73 9.07
C LYS A 39 64.47 -20.73 7.87
N GLY A 40 64.22 -19.58 7.24
CA GLY A 40 63.40 -19.46 6.02
C GLY A 40 61.93 -19.86 6.19
N ARG A 41 61.45 -20.06 7.42
CA ARG A 41 60.08 -20.54 7.67
C ARG A 41 59.09 -19.38 7.58
N VAL A 42 58.67 -19.06 6.36
CA VAL A 42 57.57 -18.13 6.09
C VAL A 42 56.29 -18.66 6.75
N ALA A 43 55.66 -17.84 7.60
CA ALA A 43 54.38 -18.18 8.20
C ALA A 43 53.28 -18.24 7.13
N VAL A 44 52.41 -19.26 7.18
CA VAL A 44 51.28 -19.42 6.25
C VAL A 44 50.40 -18.16 6.27
N MET A 45 50.43 -17.38 5.18
CA MET A 45 49.80 -16.06 5.14
C MET A 45 48.26 -16.07 5.09
N ALA A 46 47.65 -17.22 4.78
CA ALA A 46 46.21 -17.38 4.73
C ALA A 46 45.71 -18.35 5.82
N LEU A 47 44.99 -17.81 6.81
CA LEU A 47 44.19 -18.60 7.75
C LEU A 47 43.00 -19.23 7.00
N THR A 48 43.16 -20.45 6.49
CA THR A 48 42.13 -21.21 5.75
C THR A 48 40.92 -21.61 6.60
N LYS A 49 40.99 -21.50 7.94
CA LYS A 49 39.82 -21.65 8.82
C LYS A 49 39.06 -20.32 8.92
N LYS A 50 37.81 -20.33 8.42
CA LYS A 50 36.80 -19.28 8.63
C LYS A 50 36.57 -19.08 10.14
N GLN A 51 37.33 -18.18 10.77
CA GLN A 51 37.13 -17.84 12.18
C GLN A 51 35.71 -17.32 12.36
N ARG A 52 34.90 -18.07 13.13
CA ARG A 52 33.55 -17.67 13.56
C ARG A 52 33.68 -16.56 14.60
N ARG A 53 34.11 -15.37 14.16
CA ARG A 53 34.15 -14.17 15.00
C ARG A 53 32.73 -13.86 15.43
N GLU A 54 32.46 -14.03 16.72
CA GLU A 54 31.26 -13.44 17.30
C GLU A 54 31.31 -11.93 17.11
N GLY A 55 30.31 -11.38 16.43
CA GLY A 55 30.26 -9.94 16.17
C GLY A 55 30.35 -9.16 17.47
N ARG A 56 31.19 -8.11 17.50
CA ARG A 56 31.34 -7.22 18.65
C ARG A 56 30.00 -6.54 18.95
N LYS A 57 29.84 -5.97 20.14
CA LYS A 57 28.61 -5.24 20.54
C LYS A 57 28.20 -4.18 19.51
N MET A 58 29.18 -3.51 18.90
CA MET A 58 28.95 -2.55 17.81
C MET A 58 28.46 -3.22 16.52
N ASP A 59 29.08 -4.33 16.08
CA ASP A 59 28.67 -5.07 14.89
C ASP A 59 27.24 -5.62 15.02
N ARG A 60 26.88 -6.13 16.21
CA ARG A 60 25.51 -6.58 16.52
C ARG A 60 24.51 -5.42 16.40
N ARG A 61 24.84 -4.24 16.93
CA ARG A 61 24.02 -3.01 16.81
C ARG A 61 23.90 -2.53 15.37
N ASN A 62 24.99 -2.54 14.61
CA ASN A 62 25.00 -2.12 13.20
C ASN A 62 24.17 -3.06 12.33
N LYS A 63 24.30 -4.37 12.51
CA LYS A 63 23.45 -5.37 11.84
C LYS A 63 21.96 -5.17 12.18
N ALA A 64 21.63 -4.92 13.45
CA ALA A 64 20.25 -4.64 13.86
C ALA A 64 19.69 -3.35 13.21
N ASN A 65 20.50 -2.29 13.15
CA ASN A 65 20.13 -1.03 12.48
C ASN A 65 19.90 -1.22 10.97
N GLN A 66 20.78 -1.96 10.28
CA GLN A 66 20.64 -2.29 8.86
C GLN A 66 19.35 -3.10 8.61
N LEU A 67 19.12 -4.16 9.38
CA LEU A 67 17.90 -4.97 9.28
C LEU A 67 16.62 -4.14 9.54
N ARG A 68 16.66 -3.22 10.51
CA ARG A 68 15.53 -2.32 10.79
C ARG A 68 15.30 -1.33 9.65
N ARG A 69 16.35 -0.78 9.05
CA ARG A 69 16.26 0.11 7.89
C ARG A 69 15.64 -0.63 6.70
N ASN A 70 16.20 -1.79 6.33
CA ASN A 70 15.70 -2.58 5.20
C ASN A 70 14.22 -2.98 5.39
N LYS A 71 13.80 -3.39 6.59
CA LYS A 71 12.39 -3.68 6.90
C LYS A 71 11.49 -2.44 6.85
N LYS A 72 11.98 -1.27 7.25
CA LYS A 72 11.23 0.00 7.15
C LYS A 72 11.06 0.40 5.68
N ASP A 73 12.12 0.31 4.90
CA ASP A 73 12.14 0.69 3.48
C ASP A 73 11.27 -0.26 2.64
N SER A 74 11.23 -1.57 2.96
CA SER A 74 10.30 -2.51 2.33
C SER A 74 8.83 -2.18 2.65
N VAL A 75 8.49 -1.95 3.92
CA VAL A 75 7.12 -1.59 4.33
C VAL A 75 6.68 -0.25 3.72
N LEU A 76 7.57 0.74 3.64
CA LEU A 76 7.28 2.03 2.98
C LEU A 76 7.06 1.86 1.47
N THR A 77 7.85 1.01 0.82
CA THR A 77 7.69 0.69 -0.60
C THR A 77 6.35 0.00 -0.86
N GLU A 78 5.94 -0.92 0.01
CA GLU A 78 4.62 -1.56 -0.08
C GLU A 78 3.47 -0.58 0.11
N LYS A 79 3.54 0.30 1.13
CA LYS A 79 2.50 1.31 1.36
C LYS A 79 2.37 2.36 0.26
N ARG A 80 3.43 2.61 -0.53
CA ARG A 80 3.37 3.52 -1.69
C ARG A 80 2.69 2.90 -2.91
N LYS A 81 2.58 1.58 -2.99
CA LYS A 81 1.99 0.87 -4.15
C LYS A 81 0.46 0.91 -4.20
N LEU A 82 -0.22 1.36 -3.14
CA LEU A 82 -1.68 1.42 -3.08
C LEU A 82 -2.11 2.82 -2.66
N GLY A 83 -3.13 3.36 -3.32
CA GLY A 83 -3.81 4.61 -2.96
C GLY A 83 -2.94 5.87 -3.02
N SER A 84 -1.64 5.77 -3.30
CA SER A 84 -0.74 6.91 -3.44
C SER A 84 -0.81 7.55 -4.84
N ARG A 85 -0.02 8.59 -5.09
CA ARG A 85 0.04 9.30 -6.38
C ARG A 85 0.38 8.37 -7.55
N ASP A 86 1.36 7.48 -7.34
CA ASP A 86 1.91 6.61 -8.38
C ASP A 86 1.32 5.18 -8.35
N GLY A 87 0.39 4.91 -7.44
CA GLY A 87 -0.25 3.60 -7.26
C GLY A 87 -1.74 3.65 -7.61
N PRO A 88 -2.36 2.51 -7.99
CA PRO A 88 -3.79 2.44 -8.24
C PRO A 88 -4.62 2.90 -7.02
N PRO A 89 -5.81 3.50 -7.21
CA PRO A 89 -6.69 3.84 -6.10
C PRO A 89 -7.05 2.63 -5.25
N HIS A 90 -7.17 2.84 -3.94
CA HIS A 90 -7.56 1.78 -3.00
C HIS A 90 -9.01 1.37 -3.29
N LEU A 91 -9.21 0.16 -3.78
CA LEU A 91 -10.56 -0.34 -4.08
C LEU A 91 -11.20 -0.87 -2.79
N VAL A 92 -12.32 -0.26 -2.41
CA VAL A 92 -13.08 -0.59 -1.20
C VAL A 92 -14.48 -1.05 -1.60
N ALA A 93 -14.82 -2.30 -1.29
CA ALA A 93 -16.17 -2.83 -1.51
C ALA A 93 -17.02 -2.67 -0.24
N VAL A 94 -18.22 -2.10 -0.35
CA VAL A 94 -19.14 -1.88 0.79
C VAL A 94 -20.28 -2.89 0.72
N ILE A 95 -20.31 -3.82 1.67
CA ILE A 95 -21.17 -5.01 1.67
C ILE A 95 -22.11 -4.94 2.88
N ALA A 96 -23.42 -4.89 2.68
CA ALA A 96 -24.38 -5.09 3.76
C ALA A 96 -24.51 -6.59 4.08
N LEU A 97 -24.48 -6.96 5.36
CA LEU A 97 -24.64 -8.35 5.80
C LEU A 97 -26.00 -8.61 6.49
N HIS A 98 -26.90 -7.63 6.48
CA HIS A 98 -28.22 -7.74 7.07
C HIS A 98 -29.25 -7.02 6.19
N SER A 99 -30.41 -7.63 5.97
CA SER A 99 -31.52 -7.06 5.20
C SER A 99 -32.02 -5.70 5.72
N GLY A 100 -31.94 -5.47 7.04
CA GLY A 100 -32.30 -4.19 7.67
C GLY A 100 -31.24 -3.08 7.60
N VAL A 101 -30.14 -3.28 6.86
CA VAL A 101 -28.99 -2.35 6.79
C VAL A 101 -28.80 -1.85 5.37
N ASP A 102 -28.57 -0.54 5.21
CA ASP A 102 -28.33 0.06 3.91
C ASP A 102 -26.89 0.55 3.73
N ALA A 103 -26.12 -0.16 2.91
CA ALA A 103 -24.81 0.27 2.46
C ALA A 103 -24.81 1.63 1.73
N GLY A 104 -25.97 2.05 1.18
CA GLY A 104 -26.16 3.33 0.47
C GLY A 104 -26.16 4.54 1.40
N ALA A 105 -26.71 4.40 2.60
CA ALA A 105 -26.56 5.37 3.67
C ALA A 105 -25.08 5.54 4.06
N VAL A 106 -24.33 4.44 4.17
CA VAL A 106 -22.89 4.48 4.49
C VAL A 106 -22.08 5.15 3.39
N THR A 107 -22.31 4.82 2.11
CA THR A 107 -21.65 5.50 0.98
C THR A 107 -22.04 6.97 0.90
N LYS A 108 -23.30 7.33 1.18
CA LYS A 108 -23.76 8.73 1.26
C LYS A 108 -23.02 9.53 2.34
N ILE A 109 -22.86 8.98 3.55
CA ILE A 109 -22.08 9.64 4.61
C ILE A 109 -20.59 9.76 4.20
N LEU A 110 -20.03 8.77 3.51
CA LEU A 110 -18.66 8.82 2.98
C LEU A 110 -18.44 9.87 1.87
N ARG A 111 -19.52 10.32 1.20
CA ARG A 111 -19.51 11.43 0.23
C ARG A 111 -19.70 12.81 0.88
N GLY A 112 -20.02 12.89 2.18
CA GLY A 112 -20.30 14.15 2.88
C GLY A 112 -19.13 15.14 2.87
N GLU A 113 -19.40 16.42 2.63
CA GLU A 113 -18.34 17.44 2.48
C GLU A 113 -17.49 17.61 3.75
N GLY A 114 -18.09 17.46 4.94
CA GLY A 114 -17.39 17.57 6.23
C GLY A 114 -16.34 16.47 6.47
N VAL A 115 -16.35 15.41 5.66
CA VAL A 115 -15.31 14.37 5.63
C VAL A 115 -14.00 14.89 5.01
N GLY A 116 -14.05 15.97 4.22
CA GLY A 116 -12.87 16.63 3.64
C GLY A 116 -12.24 15.88 2.46
N GLY A 117 -13.05 15.16 1.68
CA GLY A 117 -12.67 14.50 0.45
C GLY A 117 -13.25 15.17 -0.80
N VAL A 118 -12.58 15.00 -1.93
CA VAL A 118 -13.10 15.38 -3.26
C VAL A 118 -13.74 14.14 -3.88
N VAL A 119 -15.06 14.19 -4.06
CA VAL A 119 -15.86 13.13 -4.68
C VAL A 119 -15.80 13.28 -6.20
N HIS A 120 -15.65 12.17 -6.90
CA HIS A 120 -15.65 12.07 -8.35
C HIS A 120 -16.61 10.95 -8.77
N GLU A 121 -17.86 11.30 -9.08
CA GLU A 121 -18.90 10.31 -9.41
C GLU A 121 -18.63 9.63 -10.77
N ASP A 122 -18.21 10.42 -11.77
CA ASP A 122 -17.84 9.95 -13.13
C ASP A 122 -16.67 8.93 -13.17
N GLN A 123 -15.99 8.73 -12.04
CA GLN A 123 -14.81 7.88 -11.90
C GLN A 123 -15.07 6.59 -11.12
N GLY A 124 -16.35 6.28 -10.89
CA GLY A 124 -16.80 4.95 -10.44
C GLY A 124 -16.62 3.86 -11.50
N VAL A 125 -17.36 2.77 -11.33
CA VAL A 125 -17.55 1.71 -12.32
C VAL A 125 -18.82 2.01 -13.10
N THR A 126 -18.70 2.15 -14.41
CA THR A 126 -19.83 2.44 -15.30
C THR A 126 -20.88 1.33 -15.21
N GLY A 127 -22.14 1.70 -14.99
CA GLY A 127 -23.26 0.75 -14.85
C GLY A 127 -23.45 0.15 -13.45
N ALA A 128 -22.57 0.42 -12.48
CA ALA A 128 -22.79 0.04 -11.09
C ALA A 128 -23.73 1.02 -10.38
N LYS A 129 -24.69 0.51 -9.58
CA LYS A 129 -25.71 1.31 -8.88
C LYS A 129 -25.12 2.41 -7.98
N ASP A 130 -24.02 2.10 -7.29
CA ASP A 130 -23.37 3.01 -6.35
C ASP A 130 -21.86 2.73 -6.33
N SER A 131 -21.12 3.55 -7.06
CA SER A 131 -19.67 3.55 -7.06
C SER A 131 -19.14 4.96 -7.35
N PHE A 132 -18.00 5.33 -6.76
CA PHE A 132 -17.43 6.67 -6.90
C PHE A 132 -15.94 6.68 -6.58
N GLY A 133 -15.20 7.62 -7.18
CA GLY A 133 -13.85 7.97 -6.77
C GLY A 133 -13.86 8.94 -5.59
N LEU A 134 -12.98 8.74 -4.62
CA LEU A 134 -12.78 9.65 -3.49
C LEU A 134 -11.30 9.98 -3.33
N VAL A 135 -10.91 11.23 -3.58
CA VAL A 135 -9.56 11.73 -3.31
C VAL A 135 -9.56 12.38 -1.93
N LEU A 136 -8.62 11.98 -1.07
CA LEU A 136 -8.45 12.50 0.29
C LEU A 136 -7.12 13.26 0.42
N PRO A 137 -7.07 14.58 0.12
CA PRO A 137 -5.83 15.36 0.17
C PRO A 137 -5.16 15.32 1.56
N ARG A 138 -5.96 15.31 2.62
CA ARG A 138 -5.51 15.23 4.03
C ARG A 138 -4.71 13.96 4.32
N PHE A 139 -5.14 12.81 3.81
CA PHE A 139 -4.46 11.53 4.00
C PHE A 139 -3.46 11.21 2.89
N LYS A 140 -3.45 11.99 1.80
CA LYS A 140 -2.68 11.75 0.56
C LYS A 140 -2.98 10.36 0.00
N GLN A 141 -4.26 10.02 0.00
CA GLN A 141 -4.80 8.76 -0.50
C GLN A 141 -5.92 9.02 -1.50
N ARG A 142 -6.08 8.12 -2.47
CA ARG A 142 -7.22 8.05 -3.37
C ARG A 142 -7.85 6.65 -3.29
N LEU A 143 -9.16 6.62 -3.22
CA LEU A 143 -9.97 5.43 -3.05
C LEU A 143 -11.01 5.36 -4.17
N ILE A 144 -11.46 4.15 -4.48
CA ILE A 144 -12.68 3.91 -5.26
C ILE A 144 -13.59 3.08 -4.38
N PHE A 145 -14.78 3.59 -4.12
CA PHE A 145 -15.84 2.85 -3.45
C PHE A 145 -16.72 2.16 -4.48
N TYR A 146 -17.13 0.93 -4.17
CA TYR A 146 -18.02 0.14 -5.00
C TYR A 146 -18.98 -0.65 -4.09
N ARG A 147 -20.29 -0.51 -4.31
CA ARG A 147 -21.32 -1.32 -3.65
C ARG A 147 -21.69 -2.49 -4.58
N PRO A 148 -21.25 -3.74 -4.31
CA PRO A 148 -21.82 -4.90 -4.98
C PRO A 148 -23.30 -5.06 -4.60
N ASP A 149 -24.08 -5.65 -5.49
CA ASP A 149 -25.39 -6.17 -5.11
C ASP A 149 -25.17 -7.39 -4.21
N THR A 150 -25.81 -7.40 -3.04
CA THR A 150 -25.67 -8.50 -2.09
C THR A 150 -26.52 -9.70 -2.49
N ALA A 151 -27.60 -9.49 -3.24
CA ALA A 151 -28.47 -10.57 -3.71
C ALA A 151 -27.81 -11.44 -4.79
N ASP A 152 -26.86 -10.89 -5.56
CA ASP A 152 -26.02 -11.65 -6.49
C ASP A 152 -24.69 -12.04 -5.85
N LEU A 153 -24.66 -13.24 -5.28
CA LEU A 153 -23.46 -13.84 -4.70
C LEU A 153 -22.28 -13.90 -5.69
N HIS A 154 -22.53 -14.11 -6.99
CA HIS A 154 -21.45 -14.20 -7.97
C HIS A 154 -20.79 -12.84 -8.18
N SER A 155 -21.57 -11.77 -8.37
CA SER A 155 -21.04 -10.39 -8.40
C SER A 155 -20.33 -10.02 -7.10
N LEU A 156 -20.88 -10.40 -5.93
CA LEU A 156 -20.26 -10.16 -4.62
C LEU A 156 -18.86 -10.79 -4.53
N LEU A 157 -18.74 -12.07 -4.86
CA LEU A 157 -17.47 -12.82 -4.82
C LEU A 157 -16.49 -12.34 -5.90
N ASP A 158 -16.98 -11.89 -7.05
CA ASP A 158 -16.16 -11.38 -8.16
C ASP A 158 -15.57 -9.99 -7.88
N VAL A 159 -16.27 -9.18 -7.10
CA VAL A 159 -15.76 -7.91 -6.57
C VAL A 159 -14.81 -8.19 -5.41
N ALA A 160 -15.17 -9.08 -4.48
CA ALA A 160 -14.38 -9.37 -3.29
C ALA A 160 -12.98 -9.94 -3.61
N LYS A 161 -12.85 -10.76 -4.67
CA LYS A 161 -11.53 -11.28 -5.12
C LYS A 161 -10.61 -10.21 -5.72
N ILE A 162 -11.12 -9.01 -6.01
CA ILE A 162 -10.38 -7.89 -6.61
C ILE A 162 -10.20 -6.72 -5.61
N ALA A 163 -11.15 -6.50 -4.70
CA ALA A 163 -11.12 -5.42 -3.71
C ALA A 163 -9.92 -5.49 -2.76
N ASP A 164 -9.31 -4.36 -2.44
CA ASP A 164 -8.18 -4.28 -1.52
C ASP A 164 -8.65 -4.34 -0.06
N SER A 165 -9.70 -3.58 0.26
CA SER A 165 -10.43 -3.70 1.52
C SER A 165 -11.92 -4.00 1.30
N LEU A 166 -12.50 -4.81 2.18
CA LEU A 166 -13.95 -4.95 2.34
C LEU A 166 -14.42 -4.12 3.54
N VAL A 167 -15.57 -3.46 3.41
CA VAL A 167 -16.29 -2.83 4.52
C VAL A 167 -17.60 -3.58 4.68
N PHE A 168 -17.71 -4.35 5.75
CA PHE A 168 -18.98 -5.02 6.08
C PHE A 168 -19.82 -4.09 6.93
N VAL A 169 -21.06 -3.84 6.51
CA VAL A 169 -22.04 -3.06 7.24
C VAL A 169 -22.94 -4.03 8.00
N LEU A 170 -22.93 -3.87 9.32
CA LEU A 170 -23.58 -4.70 10.32
C LEU A 170 -24.77 -3.95 10.94
N GLU A 171 -25.77 -4.73 11.34
CA GLU A 171 -26.91 -4.24 12.10
C GLU A 171 -26.58 -4.05 13.58
N SER A 172 -27.23 -3.11 14.24
CA SER A 172 -26.89 -2.70 15.61
C SER A 172 -27.22 -3.73 16.70
N THR A 173 -28.04 -4.74 16.42
CA THR A 173 -28.53 -5.71 17.41
C THR A 173 -28.12 -7.15 17.09
N GLU A 174 -28.41 -7.64 15.89
CA GLU A 174 -28.10 -9.01 15.46
C GLU A 174 -26.71 -9.11 14.81
N GLY A 175 -26.30 -8.06 14.09
CA GLY A 175 -25.03 -7.99 13.37
C GLY A 175 -25.17 -8.38 11.91
N TRP A 176 -25.50 -9.64 11.63
CA TRP A 176 -25.76 -10.15 10.28
C TRP A 176 -26.85 -11.23 10.29
N ASP A 177 -27.59 -11.36 9.19
CA ASP A 177 -28.64 -12.38 9.06
C ASP A 177 -28.08 -13.72 8.53
N SER A 178 -28.95 -14.72 8.39
CA SER A 178 -28.59 -16.05 7.88
C SER A 178 -28.04 -16.02 6.44
N TYR A 179 -28.41 -15.03 5.63
CA TYR A 179 -27.86 -14.84 4.29
C TYR A 179 -26.51 -14.12 4.34
N GLY A 180 -26.33 -13.19 5.26
CA GLY A 180 -25.04 -12.61 5.63
C GLY A 180 -24.03 -13.66 6.08
N ASP A 181 -24.45 -14.63 6.89
CA ASP A 181 -23.59 -15.75 7.35
C ASP A 181 -23.18 -16.68 6.19
N TYR A 182 -24.10 -16.94 5.27
CA TYR A 182 -23.80 -17.65 4.01
C TYR A 182 -22.79 -16.89 3.13
N CYS A 183 -23.00 -15.58 2.94
CA CYS A 183 -22.07 -14.72 2.21
C CYS A 183 -20.68 -14.68 2.86
N LEU A 184 -20.62 -14.55 4.19
CA LEU A 184 -19.38 -14.60 4.96
C LEU A 184 -18.67 -15.94 4.79
N SER A 185 -19.39 -17.05 4.85
CA SER A 185 -18.83 -18.39 4.64
C SER A 185 -18.17 -18.55 3.26
N CYS A 186 -18.80 -18.02 2.21
CA CYS A 186 -18.20 -17.97 0.87
C CYS A 186 -16.97 -17.05 0.80
N LEU A 187 -17.00 -15.88 1.45
CA LEU A 187 -15.88 -14.93 1.48
C LEU A 187 -14.67 -15.45 2.29
N PHE A 188 -14.91 -16.13 3.40
CA PHE A 188 -13.86 -16.76 4.20
C PHE A 188 -13.17 -17.89 3.43
N THR A 189 -13.93 -18.74 2.73
CA THR A 189 -13.39 -19.85 1.93
C THR A 189 -12.68 -19.39 0.65
N GLN A 190 -13.19 -18.36 -0.03
CA GLN A 190 -12.53 -17.74 -1.19
C GLN A 190 -11.19 -17.07 -0.82
N GLY A 191 -11.09 -16.56 0.42
CA GLY A 191 -9.91 -15.91 0.96
C GLY A 191 -10.14 -14.42 1.17
N LEU A 192 -10.63 -14.08 2.36
CA LEU A 192 -10.98 -12.72 2.76
C LEU A 192 -9.80 -11.71 2.61
N PRO A 193 -9.97 -10.57 1.89
CA PRO A 193 -9.03 -9.44 1.87
C PRO A 193 -8.80 -8.79 3.24
N SER A 194 -8.16 -7.61 3.24
CA SER A 194 -8.27 -6.74 4.42
C SER A 194 -9.72 -6.31 4.61
N HIS A 195 -10.18 -6.19 5.85
CA HIS A 195 -11.58 -5.85 6.13
C HIS A 195 -11.70 -4.83 7.26
N ALA A 196 -12.80 -4.09 7.27
CA ALA A 196 -13.26 -3.24 8.35
C ALA A 196 -14.74 -3.52 8.59
N LEU A 197 -15.18 -3.37 9.83
CA LEU A 197 -16.54 -3.66 10.27
C LEU A 197 -17.19 -2.34 10.66
N VAL A 198 -18.34 -2.06 10.07
CA VAL A 198 -19.12 -0.85 10.28
C VAL A 198 -20.45 -1.24 10.89
N CYS A 199 -20.93 -0.47 11.86
CA CYS A 199 -22.25 -0.63 12.43
C CYS A 199 -23.11 0.60 12.11
N GLN A 200 -24.32 0.37 11.63
CA GLN A 200 -25.33 1.38 11.38
C GLN A 200 -26.44 1.30 12.44
N GLY A 201 -27.04 2.43 12.81
CA GLY A 201 -28.24 2.47 13.68
C GLY A 201 -27.93 2.41 15.17
N VAL A 202 -26.66 2.59 15.57
CA VAL A 202 -26.29 2.65 17.00
C VAL A 202 -26.86 3.93 17.63
N ALA A 203 -26.99 5.01 16.85
CA ALA A 203 -27.68 6.23 17.23
C ALA A 203 -29.17 6.02 17.54
N ASP A 204 -29.88 5.16 16.80
CA ASP A 204 -31.33 4.99 16.93
C ASP A 204 -31.73 4.16 18.15
N LEU A 205 -30.84 3.28 18.61
CA LEU A 205 -31.03 2.52 19.85
C LEU A 205 -31.14 3.44 21.08
N ALA A 206 -31.98 3.05 22.04
CA ALA A 206 -32.08 3.74 23.33
C ALA A 206 -30.73 3.78 24.05
N VAL A 207 -30.36 4.93 24.63
CA VAL A 207 -29.03 5.22 25.21
C VAL A 207 -28.54 4.12 26.17
N LYS A 208 -29.43 3.53 26.97
CA LYS A 208 -29.12 2.43 27.90
C LYS A 208 -28.68 1.14 27.19
N LYS A 209 -29.24 0.82 26.02
CA LYS A 209 -28.95 -0.39 25.25
C LYS A 209 -27.71 -0.24 24.35
N ARG A 210 -27.39 0.98 23.86
CA ARG A 210 -26.24 1.23 22.95
C ARG A 210 -24.92 0.60 23.41
N THR A 211 -24.63 0.66 24.71
CA THR A 211 -23.38 0.12 25.29
C THR A 211 -23.38 -1.40 25.40
N GLU A 212 -24.55 -2.01 25.62
CA GLU A 212 -24.77 -3.45 25.68
C GLU A 212 -24.69 -4.06 24.28
N SER A 213 -25.48 -3.54 23.33
CA SER A 213 -25.47 -3.96 21.93
C SER A 213 -24.07 -3.89 21.32
N ARG A 214 -23.35 -2.78 21.51
CA ARG A 214 -21.95 -2.66 21.04
C ARG A 214 -21.02 -3.71 21.65
N ARG A 215 -21.21 -4.08 22.92
CA ARG A 215 -20.41 -5.14 23.58
C ARG A 215 -20.77 -6.53 23.05
N ALA A 216 -22.05 -6.79 22.79
CA ALA A 216 -22.51 -8.04 22.19
C ALA A 216 -21.93 -8.21 20.77
N LEU A 217 -22.10 -7.20 19.90
CA LEU A 217 -21.52 -7.17 18.56
C LEU A 217 -19.99 -7.31 18.58
N SER A 218 -19.29 -6.65 19.51
CA SER A 218 -17.82 -6.79 19.61
C SER A 218 -17.41 -8.23 19.90
N ARG A 219 -18.12 -8.94 20.79
CA ARG A 219 -17.85 -10.36 21.10
C ARG A 219 -18.16 -11.28 19.92
N LEU A 220 -19.29 -11.07 19.25
CA LEU A 220 -19.68 -11.80 18.04
C LEU A 220 -18.60 -11.63 16.97
N VAL A 221 -18.20 -10.39 16.72
CA VAL A 221 -17.16 -10.05 15.75
C VAL A 221 -15.80 -10.67 16.11
N GLU A 222 -15.40 -10.68 17.38
CA GLU A 222 -14.15 -11.29 17.85
C GLU A 222 -14.10 -12.82 17.66
N SER A 223 -15.23 -13.52 17.59
CA SER A 223 -15.23 -14.98 17.32
C SER A 223 -15.11 -15.34 15.84
N PHE A 224 -15.50 -14.44 14.92
CA PHE A 224 -15.43 -14.68 13.47
C PHE A 224 -14.22 -14.04 12.78
N PHE A 225 -13.78 -12.86 13.24
CA PHE A 225 -12.76 -12.06 12.54
C PHE A 225 -11.43 -11.95 13.33
N PRO A 226 -10.27 -12.24 12.72
CA PRO A 226 -8.98 -12.02 13.36
C PRO A 226 -8.59 -10.52 13.37
N GLU A 227 -8.28 -9.98 14.56
CA GLU A 227 -7.98 -8.55 14.80
C GLU A 227 -9.08 -7.58 14.31
N PRO A 228 -10.32 -7.69 14.82
CA PRO A 228 -11.44 -6.93 14.29
C PRO A 228 -11.29 -5.41 14.49
N ARG A 229 -11.78 -4.65 13.51
CA ARG A 229 -11.78 -3.18 13.52
C ARG A 229 -13.20 -2.69 13.28
N PHE A 230 -13.90 -2.46 14.39
CA PHE A 230 -15.29 -2.03 14.46
C PHE A 230 -15.40 -0.51 14.56
N PHE A 231 -16.25 0.09 13.72
CA PHE A 231 -16.54 1.52 13.67
C PHE A 231 -18.06 1.73 13.69
N PRO A 232 -18.64 2.62 14.52
CA PRO A 232 -19.94 3.18 14.20
C PRO A 232 -19.81 4.00 12.90
N VAL A 233 -20.84 4.11 12.07
CA VAL A 233 -20.91 5.12 10.99
C VAL A 233 -22.32 5.71 10.98
N ASP A 234 -22.60 6.46 12.04
CA ASP A 234 -23.81 7.28 12.14
C ASP A 234 -23.51 8.78 11.84
N SER A 235 -22.22 9.18 11.79
CA SER A 235 -21.79 10.57 11.57
C SER A 235 -20.61 10.72 10.60
N GLU A 236 -20.44 11.91 10.01
CA GLU A 236 -19.29 12.25 9.16
C GLU A 236 -17.93 12.20 9.91
N GLN A 237 -17.96 12.45 11.22
CA GLN A 237 -16.75 12.32 12.05
C GLN A 237 -16.31 10.86 12.14
N ASP A 238 -17.25 9.94 12.28
CA ASP A 238 -16.96 8.51 12.29
C ASP A 238 -16.54 7.98 10.90
N ALA A 239 -17.19 8.47 9.84
CA ALA A 239 -16.75 8.20 8.46
C ALA A 239 -15.32 8.68 8.21
N THR A 240 -14.92 9.83 8.77
CA THR A 240 -13.52 10.31 8.74
C THR A 240 -12.58 9.35 9.50
N LEU A 241 -13.01 8.75 10.61
CA LEU A 241 -12.23 7.74 11.33
C LEU A 241 -12.08 6.43 10.54
N LEU A 242 -13.15 5.98 9.85
CA LEU A 242 -13.14 4.82 8.95
C LEU A 242 -12.21 5.07 7.75
N LEU A 243 -12.31 6.22 7.08
CA LEU A 243 -11.43 6.56 5.96
C LEU A 243 -9.96 6.68 6.35
N ARG A 244 -9.68 7.23 7.55
CA ARG A 244 -8.34 7.23 8.12
C ARG A 244 -7.84 5.80 8.39
N HIS A 245 -8.72 4.89 8.82
CA HIS A 245 -8.38 3.48 9.00
C HIS A 245 -8.03 2.83 7.65
N LEU A 246 -8.93 2.89 6.66
CA LEU A 246 -8.74 2.34 5.32
C LEU A 246 -7.44 2.85 4.68
N SER A 247 -7.23 4.18 4.70
CA SER A 247 -6.03 4.88 4.22
C SER A 247 -4.71 4.40 4.84
N ALA A 248 -4.73 3.93 6.09
CA ALA A 248 -3.54 3.49 6.82
C ALA A 248 -3.44 1.96 6.97
N GLN A 249 -4.47 1.22 6.53
CA GLN A 249 -4.68 -0.19 6.82
C GLN A 249 -3.53 -1.05 6.27
N LYS A 250 -3.10 -2.04 7.07
CA LYS A 250 -2.16 -3.06 6.60
C LYS A 250 -2.94 -3.97 5.64
N GLN A 251 -2.44 -4.08 4.41
CA GLN A 251 -3.06 -4.90 3.38
C GLN A 251 -2.71 -6.39 3.56
N ARG A 252 -3.74 -7.25 3.59
CA ARG A 252 -3.59 -8.71 3.61
C ARG A 252 -3.27 -9.19 2.20
N ARG A 253 -2.15 -9.91 2.05
CA ARG A 253 -1.71 -10.43 0.76
C ARG A 253 -2.39 -11.75 0.43
N LEU A 254 -3.30 -11.72 -0.53
CA LEU A 254 -3.88 -12.92 -1.13
C LEU A 254 -2.92 -13.51 -2.16
N GLY A 255 -2.65 -14.81 -2.04
CA GLY A 255 -1.62 -15.50 -2.82
C GLY A 255 -1.90 -15.53 -4.32
N PHE A 256 -3.17 -15.63 -4.72
CA PHE A 256 -3.58 -15.62 -6.12
C PHE A 256 -3.47 -14.23 -6.77
N ARG A 257 -3.93 -13.17 -6.07
CA ARG A 257 -3.83 -11.76 -6.51
C ARG A 257 -2.38 -11.28 -6.64
N SER A 258 -1.50 -11.75 -5.75
CA SER A 258 -0.10 -11.30 -5.70
C SER A 258 0.78 -11.86 -6.82
N ARG A 259 0.30 -12.88 -7.56
CA ARG A 259 1.06 -13.60 -8.59
C ARG A 259 0.57 -13.35 -10.02
N ARG A 260 -0.52 -12.59 -10.19
CA ARG A 260 -1.17 -12.33 -11.48
C ARG A 260 -1.52 -10.85 -11.61
N SER A 261 -1.37 -10.31 -12.81
CA SER A 261 -1.98 -9.03 -13.19
C SER A 261 -3.50 -9.17 -13.16
N HIS A 262 -4.19 -8.23 -12.53
CA HIS A 262 -5.64 -8.16 -12.49
C HIS A 262 -6.09 -6.69 -12.50
N LEU A 263 -7.28 -6.42 -13.02
CA LEU A 263 -7.86 -5.08 -13.08
C LEU A 263 -9.37 -5.16 -12.83
N LEU A 264 -9.96 -4.07 -12.34
CA LEU A 264 -11.41 -3.87 -12.36
C LEU A 264 -11.73 -2.97 -13.55
N ALA A 265 -12.63 -3.42 -14.43
CA ALA A 265 -13.13 -2.60 -15.52
C ALA A 265 -13.93 -1.43 -14.94
N GLN A 266 -13.48 -0.19 -15.13
CA GLN A 266 -14.25 1.00 -14.78
C GLN A 266 -15.09 1.49 -15.95
N ARG A 267 -14.55 1.35 -17.16
CA ARG A 267 -15.23 1.65 -18.41
C ARG A 267 -14.92 0.53 -19.40
N ALA A 268 -15.93 0.07 -20.12
CA ALA A 268 -15.79 -0.89 -21.19
C ALA A 268 -16.59 -0.39 -22.40
N THR A 269 -15.97 -0.43 -23.58
CA THR A 269 -16.57 0.02 -24.84
C THR A 269 -16.27 -1.00 -25.93
N TYR A 270 -17.31 -1.57 -26.53
CA TYR A 270 -17.18 -2.56 -27.59
C TYR A 270 -17.24 -1.88 -28.96
N ILE A 271 -16.29 -2.21 -29.83
CA ILE A 271 -16.16 -1.75 -31.20
C ILE A 271 -16.36 -2.97 -32.09
N PRO A 272 -17.50 -3.14 -32.78
CA PRO A 272 -17.71 -4.29 -33.65
C PRO A 272 -16.74 -4.26 -34.84
N ASN A 273 -16.19 -5.41 -35.22
CA ASN A 273 -15.35 -5.50 -36.40
C ASN A 273 -16.22 -5.43 -37.66
N THR A 274 -16.40 -4.21 -38.16
CA THR A 274 -17.01 -3.99 -39.47
C THR A 274 -16.09 -4.59 -40.53
N SER A 275 -16.62 -5.39 -41.46
CA SER A 275 -15.85 -6.00 -42.55
C SER A 275 -15.46 -4.95 -43.60
N GLN A 276 -14.51 -4.08 -43.25
CA GLN A 276 -13.85 -3.12 -44.14
C GLN A 276 -12.63 -3.74 -44.83
N ASP A 277 -12.83 -4.91 -45.44
CA ASP A 277 -11.97 -5.43 -46.50
C ASP A 277 -12.84 -6.26 -47.44
N GLY A 278 -12.68 -6.07 -48.75
CA GLY A 278 -13.57 -6.62 -49.79
C GLY A 278 -13.52 -8.15 -49.97
N THR A 279 -12.89 -8.88 -49.06
CA THR A 279 -12.89 -10.33 -49.00
C THR A 279 -14.10 -10.81 -48.21
N GLY A 280 -15.03 -11.51 -48.88
CA GLY A 280 -16.35 -11.92 -48.36
C GLY A 280 -16.33 -12.99 -47.25
N SER A 281 -15.65 -12.72 -46.14
CA SER A 281 -15.79 -13.45 -44.88
C SER A 281 -17.11 -13.07 -44.21
N PRO A 282 -17.88 -14.03 -43.65
CA PRO A 282 -19.15 -13.75 -43.00
C PRO A 282 -18.96 -12.87 -41.76
N ALA A 283 -19.96 -12.04 -41.44
CA ALA A 283 -19.98 -11.22 -40.24
C ALA A 283 -20.00 -12.11 -38.98
N THR A 284 -18.82 -12.40 -38.42
CA THR A 284 -18.62 -13.35 -37.31
C THR A 284 -19.15 -12.87 -35.96
N GLY A 285 -19.74 -11.67 -35.88
CA GLY A 285 -20.22 -11.06 -34.63
C GLY A 285 -19.13 -10.62 -33.66
N LEU A 286 -17.86 -10.84 -34.02
CA LEU A 286 -16.68 -10.50 -33.23
C LEU A 286 -16.32 -9.01 -33.34
N GLY A 287 -15.54 -8.53 -32.37
CA GLY A 287 -15.21 -7.12 -32.24
C GLY A 287 -14.18 -6.89 -31.14
N THR A 288 -13.66 -5.67 -31.11
CA THR A 288 -12.65 -5.21 -30.17
C THR A 288 -13.28 -4.60 -28.93
N LEU A 289 -12.91 -5.09 -27.75
CA LEU A 289 -13.42 -4.60 -26.46
C LEU A 289 -12.36 -3.70 -25.81
N SER A 290 -12.47 -2.37 -25.85
CA SER A 290 -11.58 -1.54 -25.05
C SER A 290 -12.04 -1.52 -23.59
N VAL A 291 -11.12 -1.78 -22.65
CA VAL A 291 -11.40 -1.81 -21.21
C VAL A 291 -10.42 -0.91 -20.47
N SER A 292 -10.94 0.17 -19.88
CA SER A 292 -10.16 1.06 -19.04
C SER A 292 -10.31 0.71 -17.56
N GLY A 293 -9.18 0.66 -16.86
CA GLY A 293 -9.11 0.43 -15.42
C GLY A 293 -7.68 0.34 -14.91
N TYR A 294 -7.51 0.35 -13.60
CA TYR A 294 -6.17 0.33 -12.99
C TYR A 294 -5.62 -1.10 -12.83
N ILE A 295 -4.40 -1.32 -13.32
CA ILE A 295 -3.68 -2.59 -13.18
C ILE A 295 -3.21 -2.79 -11.73
N ARG A 296 -3.44 -3.99 -11.18
CA ARG A 296 -3.07 -4.43 -9.83
C ARG A 296 -2.26 -5.73 -9.87
N GLY A 297 -1.48 -5.97 -8.82
CA GLY A 297 -0.67 -7.20 -8.67
C GLY A 297 0.65 -7.13 -9.44
N CYS A 298 0.74 -7.87 -10.55
CA CYS A 298 1.91 -7.91 -11.43
C CYS A 298 1.73 -6.95 -12.63
N PRO A 299 2.83 -6.53 -13.30
CA PRO A 299 2.75 -5.83 -14.58
C PRO A 299 2.02 -6.68 -15.63
N LEU A 300 1.15 -6.07 -16.43
CA LEU A 300 0.45 -6.69 -17.54
C LEU A 300 1.39 -6.81 -18.76
N GLN A 301 1.19 -7.81 -19.62
CA GLN A 301 2.02 -8.07 -20.81
C GLN A 301 1.11 -8.44 -21.99
N VAL A 302 1.29 -7.79 -23.15
CA VAL A 302 0.39 -7.95 -24.32
C VAL A 302 0.38 -9.40 -24.81
N ASN A 303 1.55 -10.04 -24.81
CA ASN A 303 1.73 -11.41 -25.31
C ASN A 303 1.14 -12.49 -24.38
N ARG A 304 0.39 -12.12 -23.32
CA ARG A 304 -0.29 -13.07 -22.44
C ARG A 304 -1.80 -13.03 -22.66
N LEU A 305 -2.43 -14.19 -22.55
CA LEU A 305 -3.88 -14.32 -22.47
C LEU A 305 -4.42 -13.58 -21.24
N VAL A 306 -5.61 -12.99 -21.41
CA VAL A 306 -6.42 -12.38 -20.35
C VAL A 306 -7.70 -13.19 -20.19
N HIS A 307 -7.99 -13.56 -18.94
CA HIS A 307 -9.24 -14.19 -18.57
C HIS A 307 -10.28 -13.13 -18.22
N ILE A 308 -11.42 -13.12 -18.91
CA ILE A 308 -12.61 -12.35 -18.52
C ILE A 308 -13.52 -13.29 -17.73
N THR A 309 -13.78 -12.92 -16.48
CA THR A 309 -14.58 -13.73 -15.54
C THR A 309 -16.00 -13.94 -16.06
N GLY A 310 -16.40 -15.20 -16.19
CA GLY A 310 -17.70 -15.58 -16.78
C GLY A 310 -17.71 -15.70 -18.31
N HIS A 311 -16.67 -15.24 -19.02
CA HIS A 311 -16.63 -15.21 -20.49
C HIS A 311 -15.49 -16.03 -21.12
N GLY A 312 -14.41 -16.31 -20.40
CA GLY A 312 -13.31 -17.19 -20.86
C GLY A 312 -11.99 -16.46 -21.11
N ASP A 313 -11.11 -17.09 -21.88
CA ASP A 313 -9.75 -16.62 -22.15
C ASP A 313 -9.63 -15.97 -23.53
N PHE A 314 -9.01 -14.80 -23.60
CA PHE A 314 -8.86 -13.99 -24.81
C PHE A 314 -7.40 -13.51 -24.97
N GLN A 315 -6.99 -13.28 -26.21
CA GLN A 315 -5.68 -12.68 -26.53
C GLN A 315 -5.80 -11.15 -26.51
N LEU A 316 -4.84 -10.45 -25.89
CA LEU A 316 -4.75 -8.99 -25.99
C LEU A 316 -4.12 -8.58 -27.32
N SER A 317 -4.67 -7.54 -27.95
CA SER A 317 -4.01 -6.81 -29.05
C SER A 317 -3.16 -5.63 -28.53
N GLN A 318 -3.60 -4.90 -27.48
CA GLN A 318 -2.93 -3.68 -26.96
C GLN A 318 -3.09 -3.50 -25.41
N ILE A 319 -2.29 -2.65 -24.68
CA ILE A 319 -2.39 -2.38 -23.20
C ILE A 319 -2.10 -0.94 -22.71
N ASP A 320 -2.97 -0.30 -21.91
CA ASP A 320 -2.79 0.50 -20.64
C ASP A 320 -1.79 1.67 -20.45
N ALA A 321 -2.09 2.92 -20.87
CA ALA A 321 -2.27 4.10 -20.00
C ALA A 321 -2.63 5.40 -20.79
N PRO A 322 -3.88 5.91 -20.65
CA PRO A 322 -4.17 7.30 -20.94
C PRO A 322 -3.71 8.15 -19.74
N ALA A 323 -4.02 9.45 -19.72
CA ALA A 323 -3.85 10.25 -18.52
C ALA A 323 -4.70 9.68 -17.35
N ASP A 324 -4.11 9.65 -16.16
CA ASP A 324 -4.77 9.17 -14.93
C ASP A 324 -5.97 10.08 -14.58
N PRO A 325 -7.21 9.55 -14.50
CA PRO A 325 -8.41 10.35 -14.30
C PRO A 325 -8.76 10.63 -12.82
N LEU A 326 -8.02 10.05 -11.86
CA LEU A 326 -8.17 10.34 -10.42
C LEU A 326 -6.83 10.80 -9.77
N PRO A 327 -6.17 11.85 -10.29
CA PRO A 327 -4.86 12.27 -9.79
C PRO A 327 -4.95 12.88 -8.39
N ILE A 328 -3.97 12.59 -7.52
CA ILE A 328 -3.84 13.26 -6.22
C ILE A 328 -3.19 14.63 -6.41
N THR A 329 -4.00 15.65 -6.66
CA THR A 329 -3.55 17.04 -6.74
C THR A 329 -3.13 17.56 -5.37
N MET A 330 -1.83 17.80 -5.17
CA MET A 330 -1.34 18.51 -3.98
C MET A 330 -1.42 20.02 -4.19
N VAL A 331 -2.18 20.70 -3.33
CA VAL A 331 -2.56 22.13 -3.39
C VAL A 331 -1.35 23.10 -3.53
N GLY A 332 -0.13 22.67 -3.22
CA GLY A 332 1.09 23.49 -3.31
C GLY A 332 1.78 23.60 -4.68
N ARG A 333 1.22 23.11 -5.80
CA ARG A 333 1.90 23.13 -7.12
C ARG A 333 1.02 23.54 -8.32
N ILE A 334 0.14 24.51 -8.15
CA ILE A 334 -0.61 25.09 -9.28
C ILE A 334 0.31 25.83 -10.28
N ILE A 335 1.42 26.41 -9.80
CA ILE A 335 2.30 27.29 -10.62
C ILE A 335 3.29 26.53 -11.53
N GLN A 336 3.71 25.31 -11.18
CA GLN A 336 4.73 24.58 -11.99
C GLN A 336 4.14 23.77 -13.14
N ASN A 337 2.94 23.19 -13.00
CA ASN A 337 2.39 22.26 -13.98
C ASN A 337 2.09 22.90 -15.35
N ILE A 338 1.90 24.22 -15.43
CA ILE A 338 1.64 24.93 -16.70
C ILE A 338 2.94 25.12 -17.51
N LEU A 339 4.11 25.19 -16.88
CA LEU A 339 5.40 25.33 -17.58
C LEU A 339 6.08 23.98 -17.85
N THR A 340 6.08 23.03 -16.90
CA THR A 340 6.79 21.75 -17.09
C THR A 340 6.11 20.77 -18.07
N GLN A 341 4.93 21.10 -18.59
CA GLN A 341 4.23 20.26 -19.58
C GLN A 341 4.75 20.44 -21.02
N LYS A 342 5.64 21.42 -21.27
CA LYS A 342 6.29 21.61 -22.59
C LYS A 342 7.69 21.00 -22.72
N GLU A 343 8.40 20.70 -21.63
CA GLU A 343 9.82 20.30 -21.70
C GLU A 343 10.10 18.81 -21.46
N ASN A 344 9.18 18.06 -20.85
CA ASN A 344 9.42 16.65 -20.49
C ASN A 344 8.97 15.61 -21.53
N CYS A 345 8.59 16.02 -22.75
CA CYS A 345 8.17 15.09 -23.82
C CYS A 345 9.27 14.17 -24.36
N LEU A 346 10.54 14.33 -23.97
CA LEU A 346 11.65 13.56 -24.56
C LEU A 346 12.10 12.33 -23.77
N HIS A 347 11.99 12.28 -22.43
CA HIS A 347 12.57 11.18 -21.63
C HIS A 347 11.67 10.72 -20.45
N GLN A 348 10.63 9.93 -20.73
CA GLN A 348 10.22 8.87 -19.80
C GLN A 348 9.39 7.76 -20.48
N THR A 349 9.68 6.52 -20.11
CA THR A 349 9.16 5.32 -20.76
C THR A 349 7.74 4.95 -20.32
N TRP A 350 6.80 5.10 -21.25
CA TRP A 350 5.74 4.16 -21.63
C TRP A 350 4.92 3.44 -20.54
N TRP A 351 3.64 3.81 -20.52
CA TRP A 351 2.48 2.97 -20.19
C TRP A 351 1.47 3.20 -21.40
N PRO A 352 0.94 2.20 -22.17
CA PRO A 352 0.27 2.41 -23.52
C PRO A 352 -1.28 2.64 -23.71
N GLN A 353 -2.10 1.65 -24.17
CA GLN A 353 -3.61 1.67 -24.36
C GLN A 353 -4.27 0.26 -24.52
N VAL A 354 -5.26 -0.20 -23.69
CA VAL A 354 -5.94 -1.54 -23.72
C VAL A 354 -7.15 -1.51 -24.67
N LEU A 355 -6.87 -1.87 -25.91
CA LEU A 355 -7.84 -2.45 -26.82
C LEU A 355 -7.69 -3.98 -26.73
N PHE A 356 -8.79 -4.71 -26.62
CA PHE A 356 -8.81 -6.15 -26.84
C PHE A 356 -8.97 -6.40 -28.34
#